data_AF-A0A0F0ERF2-F1
#
_entry.id   AF-A0A0F0ERF2-F1
#
_cell.length_a   1.000
_cell.length_b   1.000
_cell.length_c   1.000
_cell.angle_alpha   90.00
_cell.angle_beta   90.00
_cell.angle_gamma   90.00
#
_symmetry.space_group_name_H-M   'P 1'
#
loop_
_entity.id
_entity.type
_entity.pdbx_description
1 polymer ?
#
loop_
_entity_poly.entity_id
_entity_poly.type
_entity_poly.pdbx_seq_one_letter_code
_entity_poly.pdbx_strand_id
1 'polypeptide(L)'
;MSYLNPLRLHFAGQFQANVSTVNNDPGHFDNAAFEPSYQKLQGPGMNPPNGWFNPTGDASWRLLGCKVTSAWLPSGPASPADPILQYLVADSDGRVCAKMVDLDSEQQLVSEIWGLQVRITDAKGNTLLRGSFDPAPFLDIWDRATGQTSGDVIAGAMYQSVLASLQWADVSNSPFLAALQATGDRLSIKFNVDGINLDYTSPQFMCGRIAGTIGPSAAGEPKSMVIGRQFMAAAAQGGNFFKPQGGINFLAAQVDNASSSILLDLGNALTTGNPGGTMNDVGDLTLTVATSTGLLALGTIPSTGQNGYSGDTPWYSTTAGVVQLPLSAQQLAAVQSAPLTLSGSPGMTISEWESGVFVRADTFVYRASPDDKLQVPVYAMQWGEPMVEATLSVVLDSSQLQPSNLIHPRDVPPVATPLSALSFVDTTQRPPTVTPFSEGFSGTLVTGQNGVAMLSLVTSDPGTPRNFNHGKDYGLDGQVYGIRIGFADTGTYSGPVNQWNFISILLWSGFSPAQPVTWTSVQPIFQQYANLYPVMARFLDMADYKQVVANAPLLSLAFGLDPADPNSMPVTRDLSPAKRAAIQSFLANPQYGTGAPAPVARAQAAAPVSDAIRPAAQGGKAAASARRLILR
;
A
#
# COMPACT_ATOMS: atom_id res chain seq x y z
N MET A 1 20.70 2.82 -3.61
CA MET A 1 19.29 2.53 -3.38
C MET A 1 18.87 1.20 -3.93
N SER A 2 18.28 0.43 -3.04
CA SER A 2 17.17 -0.48 -3.21
C SER A 2 16.96 -1.01 -4.65
N TYR A 3 16.14 -0.37 -5.52
CA TYR A 3 15.87 -0.90 -6.87
C TYR A 3 16.26 0.04 -8.03
N LEU A 4 16.42 1.36 -7.79
CA LEU A 4 16.91 2.33 -8.79
C LEU A 4 18.43 2.28 -8.92
N ASN A 5 18.96 1.09 -9.15
CA ASN A 5 20.38 0.80 -9.15
C ASN A 5 20.88 0.45 -10.56
N PRO A 6 22.13 0.77 -10.94
CA PRO A 6 22.75 0.23 -12.15
C PRO A 6 22.73 -1.31 -12.23
N LEU A 7 22.89 -2.00 -11.09
CA LEU A 7 22.67 -3.43 -10.98
C LEU A 7 21.18 -3.72 -10.71
N ARG A 8 20.43 -4.16 -11.72
CA ARG A 8 19.00 -4.43 -11.59
C ARG A 8 18.48 -5.39 -12.65
N LEU A 9 17.36 -6.04 -12.38
CA LEU A 9 16.54 -6.70 -13.40
C LEU A 9 15.17 -6.05 -13.51
N HIS A 10 14.56 -6.15 -14.67
CA HIS A 10 13.18 -5.80 -14.93
C HIS A 10 12.36 -7.06 -15.23
N PHE A 11 11.11 -7.07 -14.80
CA PHE A 11 10.18 -8.16 -15.08
C PHE A 11 8.80 -7.62 -15.43
N ALA A 12 8.03 -8.39 -16.21
CA ALA A 12 6.66 -8.05 -16.55
C ALA A 12 5.79 -9.29 -16.75
N GLY A 13 4.49 -9.16 -16.48
CA GLY A 13 3.49 -10.21 -16.61
C GLY A 13 2.12 -9.74 -16.15
N GLN A 14 1.40 -10.62 -15.45
CA GLN A 14 0.12 -10.29 -14.81
C GLN A 14 0.19 -10.49 -13.29
N PHE A 15 -0.64 -9.74 -12.57
CA PHE A 15 -1.00 -10.06 -11.19
C PHE A 15 -2.44 -10.53 -11.15
N GLN A 16 -2.81 -11.27 -10.10
CA GLN A 16 -4.20 -11.48 -9.70
C GLN A 16 -4.43 -10.98 -8.29
N ALA A 17 -5.52 -10.26 -8.06
CA ALA A 17 -5.92 -9.73 -6.76
C ALA A 17 -7.34 -10.18 -6.40
N ASN A 18 -7.53 -11.43 -6.01
CA ASN A 18 -8.86 -12.03 -5.80
C ASN A 18 -9.50 -11.65 -4.44
N VAL A 19 -9.64 -10.35 -4.17
CA VAL A 19 -10.16 -9.80 -2.91
C VAL A 19 -11.65 -10.07 -2.72
N SER A 20 -12.09 -10.37 -1.50
CA SER A 20 -13.52 -10.31 -1.17
C SER A 20 -13.98 -8.86 -1.10
N THR A 21 -15.21 -8.60 -1.52
CA THR A 21 -15.77 -7.24 -1.53
C THR A 21 -16.93 -7.05 -0.56
N VAL A 22 -17.38 -8.10 0.13
CA VAL A 22 -18.43 -7.97 1.16
C VAL A 22 -17.94 -7.09 2.30
N ASN A 23 -16.68 -7.22 2.70
CA ASN A 23 -16.09 -6.39 3.76
C ASN A 23 -15.77 -4.95 3.34
N ASN A 24 -16.11 -4.47 2.15
CA ASN A 24 -15.84 -3.08 1.76
C ASN A 24 -16.85 -2.06 2.31
N ASP A 25 -18.01 -2.54 2.76
CA ASP A 25 -19.04 -1.71 3.39
C ASP A 25 -19.10 -2.02 4.89
N PRO A 26 -18.88 -1.04 5.78
CA PRO A 26 -19.01 -1.27 7.20
C PRO A 26 -20.42 -1.68 7.61
N GLY A 27 -21.46 -1.33 6.84
CA GLY A 27 -22.83 -1.78 7.12
C GLY A 27 -22.98 -3.31 7.14
N HIS A 28 -22.11 -4.05 6.43
CA HIS A 28 -22.10 -5.51 6.45
C HIS A 28 -21.50 -6.12 7.73
N PHE A 29 -20.91 -5.31 8.61
CA PHE A 29 -20.36 -5.78 9.89
C PHE A 29 -21.42 -5.87 10.99
N ASP A 30 -22.62 -5.30 10.79
CA ASP A 30 -23.75 -5.44 11.71
C ASP A 30 -24.38 -6.82 11.57
N ASN A 31 -23.98 -7.75 12.45
CA ASN A 31 -24.51 -9.11 12.47
C ASN A 31 -26.03 -9.17 12.66
N ALA A 32 -26.64 -8.22 13.37
CA ALA A 32 -28.07 -8.24 13.66
C ALA A 32 -28.91 -7.79 12.47
N ALA A 33 -28.38 -6.85 11.67
CA ALA A 33 -29.00 -6.35 10.46
C ALA A 33 -28.53 -7.05 9.17
N PHE A 34 -27.59 -8.00 9.26
CA PHE A 34 -27.00 -8.64 8.08
C PHE A 34 -28.04 -9.44 7.28
N GLU A 35 -28.12 -9.17 5.98
CA GLU A 35 -28.96 -9.93 5.05
C GLU A 35 -28.14 -10.89 4.20
N PRO A 36 -28.59 -12.14 3.96
CA PRO A 36 -27.91 -13.07 3.05
C PRO A 36 -27.75 -12.56 1.60
N SER A 37 -28.56 -11.57 1.20
CA SER A 37 -28.42 -10.86 -0.09
C SER A 37 -27.06 -10.18 -0.22
N TYR A 38 -26.45 -9.72 0.88
CA TYR A 38 -25.15 -9.05 0.90
C TYR A 38 -23.97 -9.95 0.55
N GLN A 39 -24.18 -11.27 0.46
CA GLN A 39 -23.16 -12.22 -0.03
C GLN A 39 -23.25 -12.50 -1.53
N LYS A 40 -24.26 -11.93 -2.21
CA LYS A 40 -24.47 -12.13 -3.64
C LYS A 40 -23.74 -11.06 -4.45
N LEU A 41 -23.45 -11.39 -5.71
CA LEU A 41 -22.97 -10.40 -6.67
C LEU A 41 -23.95 -9.23 -6.75
N GLN A 42 -23.42 -8.02 -6.83
CA GLN A 42 -24.22 -6.84 -7.12
C GLN A 42 -24.70 -6.87 -8.57
N GLY A 43 -25.96 -6.47 -8.78
CA GLY A 43 -26.58 -6.32 -10.09
C GLY A 43 -27.12 -4.90 -10.31
N PRO A 44 -27.51 -4.58 -11.55
CA PRO A 44 -28.05 -3.26 -11.89
C PRO A 44 -29.28 -2.88 -11.04
N GLY A 45 -29.32 -1.65 -10.55
CA GLY A 45 -30.48 -1.09 -9.84
C GLY A 45 -30.65 -1.55 -8.38
N MET A 46 -29.70 -2.30 -7.82
CA MET A 46 -29.76 -2.71 -6.41
C MET A 46 -29.46 -1.54 -5.46
N ASN A 47 -30.38 -1.30 -4.52
CA ASN A 47 -30.25 -0.31 -3.46
C ASN A 47 -30.91 -0.83 -2.16
N PRO A 48 -30.16 -1.14 -1.09
CA PRO A 48 -28.70 -1.03 -0.99
C PRO A 48 -27.95 -2.02 -1.91
N PRO A 49 -26.66 -1.80 -2.18
CA PRO A 49 -25.85 -2.75 -2.94
C PRO A 49 -25.65 -4.07 -2.15
N ASN A 50 -25.57 -5.21 -2.85
CA ASN A 50 -25.19 -6.51 -2.26
C ASN A 50 -23.67 -6.59 -1.97
N GLY A 51 -23.03 -7.74 -2.11
CA GLY A 51 -21.60 -7.97 -1.86
C GLY A 51 -20.65 -7.49 -2.96
N TRP A 52 -21.11 -6.57 -3.81
CA TRP A 52 -20.38 -5.92 -4.90
C TRP A 52 -19.88 -6.90 -5.98
N PHE A 53 -18.69 -6.64 -6.55
CA PHE A 53 -18.21 -7.29 -7.77
C PHE A 53 -17.48 -8.62 -7.52
N ASN A 54 -16.99 -8.90 -6.30
CA ASN A 54 -16.31 -10.16 -5.98
C ASN A 54 -16.60 -10.67 -4.55
N PRO A 55 -17.86 -10.99 -4.19
CA PRO A 55 -18.22 -11.38 -2.82
C PRO A 55 -17.50 -12.66 -2.35
N THR A 56 -17.20 -13.59 -3.27
CA THR A 56 -16.56 -14.88 -2.97
C THR A 56 -15.04 -14.87 -3.18
N GLY A 57 -14.41 -13.70 -3.23
CA GLY A 57 -12.96 -13.59 -3.31
C GLY A 57 -12.28 -14.25 -2.11
N ASP A 58 -11.18 -14.96 -2.35
CA ASP A 58 -10.41 -15.71 -1.34
C ASP A 58 -9.19 -14.94 -0.81
N ALA A 59 -9.16 -13.63 -1.09
CA ALA A 59 -8.08 -12.69 -0.82
C ALA A 59 -6.75 -13.02 -1.50
N SER A 60 -6.69 -13.94 -2.45
CA SER A 60 -5.42 -14.37 -3.04
C SER A 60 -4.74 -13.30 -3.88
N TRP A 61 -3.43 -13.15 -3.69
CA TRP A 61 -2.52 -12.40 -4.54
C TRP A 61 -1.54 -13.34 -5.24
N ARG A 62 -1.43 -13.25 -6.56
CA ARG A 62 -0.60 -14.14 -7.38
C ARG A 62 0.23 -13.39 -8.41
N LEU A 63 1.43 -13.91 -8.69
CA LEU A 63 2.25 -13.49 -9.82
C LEU A 63 2.02 -14.47 -10.97
N LEU A 64 1.51 -13.98 -12.09
CA LEU A 64 1.09 -14.81 -13.22
C LEU A 64 1.96 -14.51 -14.44
N GLY A 65 2.70 -15.53 -14.91
CA GLY A 65 3.47 -15.45 -16.15
C GLY A 65 4.52 -14.34 -16.18
N CYS A 66 5.05 -13.93 -15.02
CA CYS A 66 6.04 -12.86 -14.95
C CYS A 66 7.40 -13.37 -15.46
N LYS A 67 7.94 -12.72 -16.48
CA LYS A 67 9.23 -13.04 -17.08
C LYS A 67 10.24 -11.96 -16.74
N VAL A 68 11.50 -12.34 -16.57
CA VAL A 68 12.59 -11.36 -16.62
C VAL A 68 12.70 -10.86 -18.04
N THR A 69 12.61 -9.55 -18.23
CA THR A 69 12.55 -8.90 -19.56
C THR A 69 13.81 -8.15 -19.90
N SER A 70 14.58 -7.73 -18.89
CA SER A 70 15.97 -7.28 -19.06
C SER A 70 16.73 -7.34 -17.74
N ALA A 71 18.05 -7.30 -17.82
CA ALA A 71 18.95 -7.26 -16.67
C ALA A 71 20.14 -6.36 -16.99
N TRP A 72 20.66 -5.68 -15.97
CA TRP A 72 21.70 -4.67 -16.06
C TRP A 72 22.74 -4.92 -14.98
N LEU A 73 24.00 -4.92 -15.40
CA LEU A 73 25.17 -4.82 -14.53
C LEU A 73 25.60 -3.35 -14.46
N PRO A 74 26.45 -2.95 -13.50
CA PRO A 74 27.03 -1.60 -13.48
C PRO A 74 27.75 -1.23 -14.78
N SER A 75 28.27 -2.21 -15.52
CA SER A 75 28.92 -2.03 -16.83
C SER A 75 27.95 -1.87 -18.01
N GLY A 76 26.63 -1.99 -17.80
CA GLY A 76 25.61 -1.94 -18.85
C GLY A 76 24.72 -3.18 -18.89
N PRO A 77 23.96 -3.40 -19.99
CA PRO A 77 23.06 -4.54 -20.12
C PRO A 77 23.77 -5.87 -19.89
N ALA A 78 23.09 -6.82 -19.26
CA ALA A 78 23.57 -8.19 -19.16
C ALA A 78 23.79 -8.77 -20.57
N SER A 79 24.78 -9.66 -20.69
CA SER A 79 25.06 -10.36 -21.94
C SER A 79 23.79 -11.08 -22.43
N PRO A 80 23.49 -11.09 -23.74
CA PRO A 80 22.42 -11.91 -24.30
C PRO A 80 22.56 -13.41 -24.01
N ALA A 81 23.77 -13.87 -23.64
CA ALA A 81 24.05 -15.25 -23.24
C ALA A 81 23.84 -15.50 -21.73
N ASP A 82 23.63 -14.47 -20.91
CA ASP A 82 23.30 -14.66 -19.49
C ASP A 82 21.91 -15.30 -19.38
N PRO A 83 21.78 -16.48 -18.75
CA PRO A 83 20.51 -17.20 -18.71
C PRO A 83 19.42 -16.45 -17.94
N ILE A 84 19.75 -15.40 -17.16
CA ILE A 84 18.78 -14.52 -16.50
C ILE A 84 17.67 -14.02 -17.44
N LEU A 85 17.98 -13.78 -18.72
CA LEU A 85 17.03 -13.27 -19.70
C LEU A 85 15.97 -14.31 -20.14
N GLN A 86 16.10 -15.56 -19.69
CA GLN A 86 15.15 -16.65 -19.92
C GLN A 86 14.43 -17.07 -18.63
N TYR A 87 14.70 -16.40 -17.51
CA TYR A 87 14.16 -16.75 -16.21
C TYR A 87 12.81 -16.12 -15.95
N LEU A 88 12.10 -16.69 -14.98
CA LEU A 88 10.79 -16.24 -14.55
C LEU A 88 10.88 -15.61 -13.16
N VAL A 89 9.97 -14.68 -12.89
CA VAL A 89 9.66 -14.23 -11.55
C VAL A 89 8.36 -14.92 -11.14
N ALA A 90 8.37 -15.70 -10.08
CA ALA A 90 7.24 -16.52 -9.66
C ALA A 90 6.90 -16.29 -8.18
N ASP A 91 5.67 -16.62 -7.80
CA ASP A 91 5.30 -16.72 -6.38
C ASP A 91 5.64 -18.11 -5.81
N SER A 92 5.19 -18.41 -4.60
CA SER A 92 5.51 -19.62 -3.84
C SER A 92 5.20 -20.95 -4.56
N ASP A 93 6.14 -21.91 -4.49
CA ASP A 93 5.98 -23.31 -4.90
C ASP A 93 5.78 -24.29 -3.72
N GLY A 94 5.93 -23.82 -2.47
CA GLY A 94 5.93 -24.68 -1.28
C GLY A 94 4.87 -24.33 -0.23
N ARG A 95 4.08 -23.27 -0.45
CA ARG A 95 2.97 -22.83 0.41
C ARG A 95 1.89 -22.14 -0.44
N VAL A 96 0.72 -21.92 0.16
CA VAL A 96 -0.37 -21.16 -0.45
C VAL A 96 0.10 -19.77 -0.91
N CYS A 97 -0.60 -19.22 -1.91
CA CYS A 97 -0.28 -17.89 -2.44
C CYS A 97 -0.46 -16.79 -1.39
N ALA A 98 0.15 -15.64 -1.67
CA ALA A 98 0.02 -14.44 -0.85
C ALA A 98 -1.45 -14.01 -0.70
N LYS A 99 -1.69 -13.11 0.24
CA LYS A 99 -3.00 -12.50 0.46
C LYS A 99 -2.95 -10.99 0.30
N MET A 100 -4.02 -10.39 -0.19
CA MET A 100 -4.21 -8.95 -0.24
C MET A 100 -5.34 -8.55 0.69
N VAL A 101 -5.10 -7.52 1.49
CA VAL A 101 -6.09 -7.03 2.45
C VAL A 101 -6.05 -5.51 2.54
N ASP A 102 -7.20 -4.91 2.73
CA ASP A 102 -7.31 -3.50 3.09
C ASP A 102 -6.85 -3.28 4.52
N LEU A 103 -6.52 -2.03 4.89
CA LEU A 103 -6.26 -1.74 6.30
C LEU A 103 -7.57 -1.84 7.08
N ASP A 104 -8.64 -1.26 6.55
CA ASP A 104 -9.94 -1.15 7.21
C ASP A 104 -11.02 -0.73 6.17
N SER A 105 -12.31 -0.91 6.45
CA SER A 105 -13.39 -0.41 5.56
C SER A 105 -13.39 1.11 5.42
N GLU A 106 -12.91 1.84 6.42
CA GLU A 106 -12.71 3.29 6.37
C GLU A 106 -11.28 3.68 5.96
N GLN A 107 -10.43 2.72 5.58
CA GLN A 107 -9.12 2.98 4.99
C GLN A 107 -8.72 1.87 3.99
N GLN A 108 -9.35 1.92 2.82
CA GLN A 108 -9.18 0.98 1.72
C GLN A 108 -8.07 1.40 0.74
N LEU A 109 -7.53 2.61 0.83
CA LEU A 109 -6.59 3.16 -0.15
C LEU A 109 -5.11 2.88 0.16
N VAL A 110 -4.84 1.85 0.97
CA VAL A 110 -3.50 1.42 1.38
C VAL A 110 -3.44 -0.11 1.55
N SER A 111 -4.08 -0.85 0.64
CA SER A 111 -4.11 -2.32 0.71
C SER A 111 -2.70 -2.92 0.68
N GLU A 112 -2.48 -3.93 1.52
CA GLU A 112 -1.19 -4.56 1.71
C GLU A 112 -1.17 -6.00 1.19
N ILE A 113 0.00 -6.40 0.70
CA ILE A 113 0.28 -7.80 0.32
C ILE A 113 0.97 -8.50 1.49
N TRP A 114 0.44 -9.64 1.91
CA TRP A 114 0.91 -10.45 3.03
C TRP A 114 1.33 -11.84 2.58
N GLY A 115 2.42 -12.36 3.17
CA GLY A 115 2.89 -13.72 2.91
C GLY A 115 3.47 -13.96 1.51
N LEU A 116 3.71 -12.90 0.72
CA LEU A 116 4.30 -13.05 -0.61
C LEU A 116 5.73 -13.58 -0.51
N GLN A 117 5.96 -14.68 -1.22
CA GLN A 117 7.30 -15.16 -1.53
C GLN A 117 7.55 -14.84 -2.99
N VAL A 118 8.71 -14.28 -3.30
CA VAL A 118 9.15 -14.04 -4.67
C VAL A 118 10.30 -14.98 -4.97
N ARG A 119 10.22 -15.66 -6.11
CA ARG A 119 11.24 -16.55 -6.62
C ARG A 119 11.75 -16.05 -7.97
N ILE A 120 13.04 -16.23 -8.23
CA ILE A 120 13.58 -16.25 -9.59
C ILE A 120 13.79 -17.72 -9.94
N THR A 121 13.21 -18.16 -11.05
CA THR A 121 13.29 -19.55 -11.49
C THR A 121 13.88 -19.65 -12.88
N ASP A 122 14.52 -20.77 -13.18
CA ASP A 122 14.81 -21.11 -14.57
C ASP A 122 13.53 -21.39 -15.38
N ALA A 123 13.67 -21.61 -16.69
CA ALA A 123 12.56 -21.91 -17.59
C ALA A 123 11.85 -23.26 -17.29
N LYS A 124 12.45 -24.12 -16.45
CA LYS A 124 11.86 -25.39 -15.99
C LYS A 124 11.13 -25.25 -14.66
N GLY A 125 11.19 -24.07 -14.03
CA GLY A 125 10.59 -23.78 -12.73
C GLY A 125 11.48 -24.10 -11.53
N ASN A 126 12.76 -24.44 -11.74
CA ASN A 126 13.70 -24.64 -10.65
C ASN A 126 14.03 -23.30 -9.99
N THR A 127 13.86 -23.22 -8.67
CA THR A 127 14.12 -22.01 -7.87
C THR A 127 15.63 -21.75 -7.77
N LEU A 128 16.07 -20.58 -8.24
CA LEU A 128 17.46 -20.11 -8.15
C LEU A 128 17.67 -19.07 -7.04
N LEU A 129 16.65 -18.24 -6.83
CA LEU A 129 16.53 -17.32 -5.71
C LEU A 129 15.14 -17.45 -5.14
N ARG A 130 15.01 -17.38 -3.82
CA ARG A 130 13.77 -17.20 -3.08
C ARG A 130 13.96 -16.11 -2.03
N GLY A 131 13.00 -15.19 -1.92
CA GLY A 131 12.95 -14.17 -0.87
C GLY A 131 11.53 -13.97 -0.36
N SER A 132 11.41 -13.58 0.91
CA SER A 132 10.14 -13.18 1.51
C SER A 132 9.93 -11.68 1.33
N PHE A 133 8.81 -11.30 0.73
CA PHE A 133 8.41 -9.91 0.60
C PHE A 133 7.93 -9.40 1.95
N ASP A 134 8.55 -8.32 2.45
CA ASP A 134 8.04 -7.62 3.64
C ASP A 134 6.67 -6.99 3.29
N PRO A 135 5.62 -7.19 4.11
CA PRO A 135 4.32 -6.61 3.84
C PRO A 135 4.39 -5.11 3.59
N ALA A 136 3.77 -4.66 2.51
CA ALA A 136 3.80 -3.27 2.10
C ALA A 136 2.48 -2.86 1.43
N PRO A 137 1.99 -1.65 1.72
CA PRO A 137 0.81 -1.10 1.07
C PRO A 137 1.15 -0.63 -0.34
N PHE A 138 0.16 -0.54 -1.22
CA PHE A 138 0.35 0.25 -2.42
C PHE A 138 0.51 1.73 -2.09
N LEU A 139 1.09 2.48 -3.01
CA LEU A 139 1.12 3.94 -3.00
C LEU A 139 0.83 4.52 -4.38
N ASP A 140 0.60 5.83 -4.39
CA ASP A 140 0.44 6.65 -5.59
C ASP A 140 -0.65 6.14 -6.53
N ILE A 141 -1.81 5.78 -5.95
CA ILE A 141 -2.98 5.43 -6.74
C ILE A 141 -3.52 6.66 -7.48
N TRP A 142 -3.77 6.54 -8.78
CA TRP A 142 -4.16 7.66 -9.62
C TRP A 142 -4.94 7.21 -10.87
N ASP A 143 -5.62 8.16 -11.51
CA ASP A 143 -6.34 7.97 -12.77
C ASP A 143 -5.33 7.80 -13.92
N ARG A 144 -4.80 6.59 -14.08
CA ARG A 144 -3.75 6.29 -15.05
C ARG A 144 -4.29 6.11 -16.47
N ALA A 145 -5.39 5.39 -16.63
CA ALA A 145 -6.00 5.16 -17.94
C ALA A 145 -6.92 6.32 -18.31
N THR A 146 -6.66 6.99 -19.42
CA THR A 146 -7.38 8.23 -19.79
C THR A 146 -8.50 8.02 -20.82
N GLY A 147 -8.50 6.90 -21.54
CA GLY A 147 -9.56 6.54 -22.51
C GLY A 147 -10.81 5.95 -21.87
N GLN A 148 -10.77 5.64 -20.58
CA GLN A 148 -11.93 5.32 -19.75
C GLN A 148 -12.00 6.31 -18.59
N THR A 149 -13.20 6.54 -18.05
CA THR A 149 -13.44 7.66 -17.14
C THR A 149 -13.91 7.27 -15.75
N SER A 150 -14.11 5.98 -15.45
CA SER A 150 -14.65 5.57 -14.15
C SER A 150 -14.15 4.21 -13.66
N GLY A 151 -14.16 4.08 -12.34
CA GLY A 151 -13.99 2.84 -11.62
C GLY A 151 -12.55 2.40 -11.36
N ASP A 152 -12.35 1.26 -10.70
CA ASP A 152 -10.99 0.79 -10.34
C ASP A 152 -10.17 0.40 -11.57
N VAL A 153 -10.83 0.07 -12.69
CA VAL A 153 -10.16 -0.34 -13.93
C VAL A 153 -9.22 0.73 -14.49
N ILE A 154 -9.48 2.02 -14.20
CA ILE A 154 -8.62 3.11 -14.68
C ILE A 154 -7.43 3.39 -13.75
N ALA A 155 -7.40 2.78 -12.57
CA ALA A 155 -6.39 3.05 -11.56
C ALA A 155 -5.03 2.47 -11.98
N GLY A 156 -3.98 3.21 -11.68
CA GLY A 156 -2.61 2.68 -11.58
C GLY A 156 -2.08 2.96 -10.18
N ALA A 157 -1.27 2.04 -9.65
CA ALA A 157 -0.58 2.20 -8.37
C ALA A 157 0.76 1.46 -8.41
N MET A 158 1.57 1.62 -7.36
CA MET A 158 2.79 0.84 -7.20
C MET A 158 2.92 0.24 -5.80
N TYR A 159 3.70 -0.83 -5.70
CA TYR A 159 4.20 -1.39 -4.45
C TYR A 159 5.72 -1.28 -4.45
N GLN A 160 6.29 -0.95 -3.30
CA GLN A 160 7.72 -1.02 -3.06
C GLN A 160 7.97 -1.69 -1.71
N SER A 161 8.86 -2.67 -1.70
CA SER A 161 9.30 -3.34 -0.47
C SER A 161 10.70 -3.93 -0.65
N VAL A 162 11.07 -4.79 0.28
CA VAL A 162 12.28 -5.60 0.27
C VAL A 162 11.94 -7.08 0.21
N LEU A 163 12.86 -7.85 -0.38
CA LEU A 163 12.94 -9.29 -0.25
C LEU A 163 13.98 -9.60 0.82
N ALA A 164 13.54 -10.22 1.91
CA ALA A 164 14.37 -10.66 3.03
C ALA A 164 14.47 -12.19 3.08
N SER A 165 15.31 -12.72 3.97
CA SER A 165 15.52 -14.17 4.14
C SER A 165 15.88 -14.87 2.82
N LEU A 166 16.83 -14.28 2.08
CA LEU A 166 17.19 -14.75 0.75
C LEU A 166 17.80 -16.15 0.81
N GLN A 167 17.30 -17.04 -0.03
CA GLN A 167 17.81 -18.39 -0.25
C GLN A 167 18.24 -18.51 -1.70
N TRP A 168 19.51 -18.88 -1.91
CA TRP A 168 20.12 -19.00 -3.23
C TRP A 168 20.43 -20.46 -3.53
N ALA A 169 20.18 -20.88 -4.78
CA ALA A 169 20.76 -22.10 -5.34
C ALA A 169 22.15 -21.79 -5.92
N ASP A 170 22.69 -22.72 -6.73
CA ASP A 170 23.86 -22.41 -7.55
C ASP A 170 23.48 -21.44 -8.67
N VAL A 171 24.03 -20.23 -8.59
CA VAL A 171 23.81 -19.15 -9.56
C VAL A 171 25.07 -18.83 -10.38
N SER A 172 26.12 -19.67 -10.32
CA SER A 172 27.39 -19.40 -11.00
C SER A 172 27.26 -19.27 -12.53
N ASN A 173 26.19 -19.82 -13.11
CA ASN A 173 25.92 -19.75 -14.54
C ASN A 173 25.31 -18.40 -14.99
N SER A 174 24.89 -17.54 -14.06
CA SER A 174 24.39 -16.19 -14.35
C SER A 174 25.29 -15.15 -13.69
N PRO A 175 26.17 -14.49 -14.46
CA PRO A 175 26.96 -13.36 -13.98
C PRO A 175 26.12 -12.28 -13.29
N PHE A 176 24.91 -12.00 -13.81
CA PHE A 176 23.98 -11.09 -13.17
C PHE A 176 23.54 -11.56 -11.77
N LEU A 177 23.06 -12.80 -11.63
CA LEU A 177 22.60 -13.29 -10.32
C LEU A 177 23.75 -13.41 -9.32
N ALA A 178 24.95 -13.77 -9.77
CA ALA A 178 26.15 -13.78 -8.94
C ALA A 178 26.48 -12.37 -8.42
N ALA A 179 26.39 -11.34 -9.28
CA ALA A 179 26.59 -9.95 -8.88
C ALA A 179 25.50 -9.49 -7.89
N LEU A 180 24.23 -9.86 -8.13
CA LEU A 180 23.12 -9.53 -7.24
C LEU A 180 23.26 -10.18 -5.87
N GLN A 181 23.62 -11.47 -5.82
CA GLN A 181 23.89 -12.22 -4.60
C GLN A 181 25.02 -11.59 -3.78
N ALA A 182 26.06 -11.05 -4.43
CA ALA A 182 27.18 -10.42 -3.74
C ALA A 182 26.83 -9.09 -3.04
N THR A 183 25.63 -8.53 -3.27
CA THR A 183 25.26 -7.21 -2.73
C THR A 183 24.76 -7.23 -1.29
N GLY A 184 24.35 -8.39 -0.76
CA GLY A 184 23.92 -8.52 0.62
C GLY A 184 22.85 -9.57 0.84
N ASP A 185 22.22 -9.50 2.01
CA ASP A 185 21.18 -10.41 2.49
C ASP A 185 19.75 -9.90 2.22
N ARG A 186 19.62 -8.76 1.53
CA ARG A 186 18.36 -8.10 1.21
C ARG A 186 18.37 -7.53 -0.20
N LEU A 187 17.27 -7.72 -0.91
CA LEU A 187 17.02 -7.06 -2.20
C LEU A 187 15.85 -6.10 -2.07
N SER A 188 15.79 -5.07 -2.90
CA SER A 188 14.57 -4.30 -3.07
C SER A 188 13.78 -4.78 -4.25
N ILE A 189 12.48 -4.62 -4.15
CA ILE A 189 11.54 -4.89 -5.21
C ILE A 189 10.53 -3.76 -5.28
N LYS A 190 10.34 -3.22 -6.49
CA LYS A 190 9.28 -2.26 -6.79
C LYS A 190 8.52 -2.73 -8.02
N PHE A 191 7.20 -2.71 -7.98
CA PHE A 191 6.38 -3.04 -9.14
C PHE A 191 5.16 -2.15 -9.25
N ASN A 192 4.81 -1.85 -10.49
CA ASN A 192 3.63 -1.09 -10.88
C ASN A 192 2.51 -2.06 -11.25
N VAL A 193 1.28 -1.69 -10.90
CA VAL A 193 0.07 -2.43 -11.27
C VAL A 193 -0.97 -1.51 -11.88
N ASP A 194 -1.61 -1.98 -12.94
CA ASP A 194 -2.70 -1.27 -13.61
C ASP A 194 -3.57 -2.23 -14.42
N GLY A 195 -4.71 -1.74 -14.89
CA GLY A 195 -5.56 -2.49 -15.82
C GLY A 195 -6.23 -3.72 -15.22
N ILE A 196 -6.65 -3.66 -13.96
CA ILE A 196 -7.42 -4.74 -13.33
C ILE A 196 -8.72 -4.97 -14.11
N ASN A 197 -9.05 -6.22 -14.39
CA ASN A 197 -10.30 -6.61 -15.03
C ASN A 197 -11.37 -6.90 -13.96
N LEU A 198 -12.47 -6.15 -13.98
CA LEU A 198 -13.60 -6.31 -13.05
C LEU A 198 -14.81 -7.01 -13.67
N ASP A 199 -14.70 -7.50 -14.90
CA ASP A 199 -15.77 -8.25 -15.56
C ASP A 199 -15.75 -9.70 -15.06
N TYR A 200 -16.70 -10.05 -14.19
CA TYR A 200 -16.81 -11.40 -13.60
C TYR A 200 -17.10 -12.50 -14.64
N THR A 201 -17.46 -12.14 -15.88
CA THR A 201 -17.65 -13.09 -16.98
C THR A 201 -16.35 -13.35 -17.77
N SER A 202 -15.32 -12.54 -17.54
CA SER A 202 -14.03 -12.66 -18.21
C SER A 202 -13.17 -13.76 -17.58
N PRO A 203 -12.43 -14.56 -18.38
CA PRO A 203 -11.41 -15.46 -17.84
C PRO A 203 -10.22 -14.71 -17.20
N GLN A 204 -10.14 -13.39 -17.41
CA GLN A 204 -9.15 -12.50 -16.80
C GLN A 204 -9.69 -11.77 -15.57
N PHE A 205 -10.86 -12.14 -15.05
CA PHE A 205 -11.45 -11.51 -13.88
C PHE A 205 -10.46 -11.45 -12.71
N MET A 206 -10.33 -10.27 -12.10
CA MET A 206 -9.39 -9.92 -11.03
C MET A 206 -7.90 -10.02 -11.40
N CYS A 207 -7.57 -10.16 -12.69
CA CYS A 207 -6.20 -10.05 -13.20
C CYS A 207 -5.93 -8.65 -13.76
N GLY A 208 -4.68 -8.22 -13.70
CA GLY A 208 -4.20 -6.97 -14.30
C GLY A 208 -2.73 -7.07 -14.70
N ARG A 209 -2.18 -5.98 -15.24
CA ARG A 209 -0.77 -5.92 -15.69
C ARG A 209 0.15 -5.60 -14.51
N ILE A 210 1.31 -6.25 -14.47
CA ILE A 210 2.41 -5.94 -13.55
C ILE A 210 3.71 -5.70 -14.31
N ALA A 211 4.47 -4.69 -13.93
CA ALA A 211 5.84 -4.43 -14.41
C ALA A 211 6.70 -3.94 -13.25
N GLY A 212 7.84 -4.58 -13.00
CA GLY A 212 8.65 -4.31 -11.81
C GLY A 212 10.15 -4.44 -12.01
N THR A 213 10.87 -4.05 -10.96
CA THR A 213 12.33 -3.97 -10.89
C THR A 213 12.80 -4.59 -9.59
N ILE A 214 13.87 -5.40 -9.64
CA ILE A 214 14.57 -5.93 -8.47
C ILE A 214 16.02 -5.45 -8.51
N GLY A 215 16.54 -4.98 -7.38
CA GLY A 215 17.92 -4.53 -7.23
C GLY A 215 18.46 -4.68 -5.80
N PRO A 216 19.71 -4.26 -5.55
CA PRO A 216 20.36 -4.32 -4.24
C PRO A 216 19.74 -3.42 -3.17
N SER A 217 19.43 -3.94 -1.98
CA SER A 217 19.01 -3.12 -0.84
C SER A 217 20.03 -3.17 0.30
N ALA A 218 20.65 -2.04 0.62
CA ALA A 218 21.56 -1.96 1.77
C ALA A 218 20.78 -1.93 3.08
N ALA A 219 21.31 -2.52 4.16
CA ALA A 219 20.61 -2.69 5.43
C ALA A 219 20.08 -1.37 6.05
N GLY A 220 20.81 -0.27 5.88
CA GLY A 220 20.45 1.06 6.41
C GLY A 220 19.51 1.89 5.53
N GLU A 221 19.12 1.40 4.35
CA GLU A 221 18.18 2.07 3.47
C GLU A 221 16.71 1.79 3.87
N PRO A 222 15.77 2.72 3.57
CA PRO A 222 14.34 2.47 3.73
C PRO A 222 13.84 1.32 2.86
N LYS A 223 12.72 0.73 3.27
CA LYS A 223 12.13 -0.45 2.61
C LYS A 223 11.16 -0.08 1.49
N SER A 224 10.35 0.96 1.67
CA SER A 224 9.20 1.32 0.82
C SER A 224 9.31 2.73 0.22
N MET A 225 10.51 3.31 0.21
CA MET A 225 10.81 4.55 -0.51
C MET A 225 12.24 4.62 -1.03
N VAL A 226 12.50 5.66 -1.81
CA VAL A 226 13.75 5.96 -2.51
C VAL A 226 14.35 7.20 -1.84
N ILE A 227 15.54 7.10 -1.24
CA ILE A 227 16.33 8.28 -0.83
C ILE A 227 17.00 8.89 -2.07
N GLY A 228 16.28 9.81 -2.71
CA GLY A 228 16.67 10.39 -3.98
C GLY A 228 15.79 11.58 -4.33
N ARG A 229 15.87 12.02 -5.57
CA ARG A 229 15.10 13.16 -6.11
C ARG A 229 13.63 12.83 -6.15
N GLN A 230 12.76 13.74 -5.71
CA GLN A 230 11.32 13.51 -5.56
C GLN A 230 10.51 14.55 -6.32
N PHE A 231 9.82 14.12 -7.37
CA PHE A 231 9.04 14.99 -8.24
C PHE A 231 7.58 14.96 -7.80
N MET A 232 7.01 16.15 -7.61
CA MET A 232 5.70 16.34 -6.99
C MET A 232 4.76 17.04 -7.96
N ALA A 233 3.51 16.58 -8.01
CA ALA A 233 2.45 17.18 -8.81
C ALA A 233 1.35 17.76 -7.92
N ALA A 234 0.82 18.92 -8.30
CA ALA A 234 -0.45 19.40 -7.76
C ALA A 234 -1.61 18.56 -8.32
N ALA A 235 -2.68 18.43 -7.55
CA ALA A 235 -3.90 17.76 -7.99
C ALA A 235 -4.67 18.65 -8.97
N ALA A 236 -5.04 18.08 -10.12
CA ALA A 236 -6.06 18.63 -11.00
C ALA A 236 -7.45 18.47 -10.36
N GLN A 237 -8.40 19.30 -10.80
CA GLN A 237 -9.81 19.11 -10.45
C GLN A 237 -10.40 17.90 -11.19
N GLY A 238 -11.28 17.16 -10.50
CA GLY A 238 -11.96 15.98 -11.03
C GLY A 238 -11.10 14.70 -10.98
N GLY A 239 -11.66 13.62 -11.52
CA GLY A 239 -11.07 12.28 -11.47
C GLY A 239 -11.68 11.37 -10.39
N ASN A 240 -11.41 10.06 -10.48
CA ASN A 240 -11.85 9.07 -9.49
C ASN A 240 -10.83 8.99 -8.33
N PHE A 241 -9.54 9.12 -8.65
CA PHE A 241 -8.42 9.09 -7.72
C PHE A 241 -7.64 10.41 -7.75
N PHE A 242 -6.31 10.35 -7.63
CA PHE A 242 -5.43 11.48 -7.94
C PHE A 242 -5.36 11.69 -9.45
N LYS A 243 -5.32 12.95 -9.88
CA LYS A 243 -5.06 13.33 -11.27
C LYS A 243 -4.01 14.45 -11.26
N PRO A 244 -2.82 14.27 -11.86
CA PRO A 244 -1.80 15.31 -11.85
C PRO A 244 -2.19 16.48 -12.77
N GLN A 245 -2.03 17.72 -12.29
CA GLN A 245 -2.30 18.93 -13.08
C GLN A 245 -1.45 19.00 -14.35
N GLY A 246 -0.19 18.58 -14.28
CA GLY A 246 0.74 18.55 -15.41
C GLY A 246 0.76 17.21 -16.17
N GLY A 247 -0.24 16.35 -16.00
CA GLY A 247 -0.38 15.09 -16.76
C GLY A 247 0.65 14.00 -16.47
N ILE A 248 1.69 14.27 -15.68
CA ILE A 248 2.70 13.31 -15.21
C ILE A 248 2.52 13.13 -13.70
N ASN A 249 2.39 11.88 -13.26
CA ASN A 249 2.21 11.53 -11.84
C ASN A 249 3.57 11.52 -11.10
N PHE A 250 3.51 11.43 -9.76
CA PHE A 250 4.68 11.37 -8.89
C PHE A 250 5.73 10.37 -9.39
N LEU A 251 7.00 10.76 -9.28
CA LEU A 251 8.13 9.90 -9.62
C LEU A 251 9.35 10.22 -8.77
N ALA A 252 10.24 9.24 -8.65
CA ALA A 252 11.52 9.41 -7.99
C ALA A 252 12.67 9.24 -8.98
N ALA A 253 13.83 9.83 -8.65
CA ALA A 253 15.07 9.60 -9.37
C ALA A 253 16.27 9.44 -8.45
N GLN A 254 17.31 8.74 -8.92
CA GLN A 254 18.59 8.58 -8.24
C GLN A 254 19.71 9.18 -9.05
N VAL A 255 20.50 10.06 -8.46
CA VAL A 255 21.81 10.42 -9.01
C VAL A 255 22.81 9.34 -8.60
N ASP A 256 23.43 8.66 -9.56
CA ASP A 256 24.54 7.75 -9.32
C ASP A 256 25.85 8.41 -9.71
N ASN A 257 26.56 8.91 -8.69
CA ASN A 257 27.87 9.56 -8.86
C ASN A 257 28.92 8.60 -9.48
N ALA A 258 28.83 7.29 -9.19
CA ALA A 258 29.83 6.33 -9.65
C ALA A 258 29.78 6.12 -11.18
N SER A 259 28.58 6.00 -11.74
CA SER A 259 28.40 5.92 -13.20
C SER A 259 28.20 7.27 -13.89
N SER A 260 28.21 8.38 -13.13
CA SER A 260 27.86 9.72 -13.63
C SER A 260 26.54 9.69 -14.41
N SER A 261 25.48 9.17 -13.79
CA SER A 261 24.17 9.06 -14.42
C SER A 261 23.04 9.40 -13.46
N ILE A 262 21.84 9.63 -14.01
CA ILE A 262 20.60 9.72 -13.24
C ILE A 262 19.62 8.65 -13.70
N LEU A 263 19.05 7.91 -12.75
CA LEU A 263 18.00 6.93 -13.00
C LEU A 263 16.65 7.53 -12.61
N LEU A 264 15.66 7.50 -13.50
CA LEU A 264 14.29 7.97 -13.25
C LEU A 264 13.33 6.77 -13.23
N ASP A 265 12.36 6.77 -12.32
CA ASP A 265 11.26 5.80 -12.33
C ASP A 265 9.97 6.40 -12.91
N LEU A 266 9.76 6.24 -14.21
CA LEU A 266 8.53 6.66 -14.88
C LEU A 266 7.41 5.62 -14.78
N GLY A 267 7.64 4.54 -14.03
CA GLY A 267 6.82 3.33 -14.06
C GLY A 267 5.37 3.53 -13.62
N ASN A 268 5.13 4.45 -12.69
CA ASN A 268 3.78 4.87 -12.27
C ASN A 268 3.52 6.36 -12.60
N ALA A 269 4.33 6.96 -13.48
CA ALA A 269 4.28 8.39 -13.80
C ALA A 269 3.49 8.70 -15.08
N LEU A 270 3.50 7.77 -16.04
CA LEU A 270 2.91 7.96 -17.37
C LEU A 270 1.52 7.32 -17.49
N THR A 271 0.61 8.07 -18.12
CA THR A 271 -0.75 7.63 -18.42
C THR A 271 -0.79 6.55 -19.51
N THR A 272 -1.84 5.74 -19.51
CA THR A 272 -2.17 4.80 -20.58
C THR A 272 -3.43 5.23 -21.32
N GLY A 273 -3.56 4.81 -22.59
CA GLY A 273 -4.77 5.06 -23.36
C GLY A 273 -5.95 4.25 -22.81
N ASN A 274 -5.71 2.98 -22.48
CA ASN A 274 -6.72 2.07 -21.93
C ASN A 274 -6.17 1.38 -20.66
N PRO A 275 -7.04 0.82 -19.79
CA PRO A 275 -6.62 -0.05 -18.69
C PRO A 275 -5.60 -1.10 -19.13
N GLY A 276 -4.39 -1.09 -18.56
CA GLY A 276 -3.32 -2.04 -18.90
C GLY A 276 -2.76 -1.92 -20.34
N GLY A 277 -3.17 -0.89 -21.08
CA GLY A 277 -2.81 -0.66 -22.47
C GLY A 277 -1.46 0.05 -22.66
N THR A 278 -1.21 0.49 -23.89
CA THR A 278 -0.01 1.25 -24.26
C THR A 278 0.03 2.61 -23.55
N MET A 279 1.24 3.12 -23.31
CA MET A 279 1.43 4.46 -22.77
C MET A 279 0.95 5.49 -23.79
N ASN A 280 0.31 6.56 -23.31
CA ASN A 280 -0.01 7.70 -24.15
C ASN A 280 1.27 8.39 -24.60
N ASP A 281 1.30 8.86 -25.85
CA ASP A 281 2.36 9.74 -26.33
C ASP A 281 2.15 11.13 -25.72
N VAL A 282 3.06 11.51 -24.82
CA VAL A 282 3.10 12.84 -24.20
C VAL A 282 4.28 13.66 -24.74
N GLY A 283 4.80 13.32 -25.92
CA GLY A 283 5.97 13.94 -26.57
C GLY A 283 7.30 13.53 -25.93
N ASP A 284 8.41 13.89 -26.56
CA ASP A 284 9.75 13.63 -26.03
C ASP A 284 9.90 14.25 -24.64
N LEU A 285 10.21 13.41 -23.65
CA LEU A 285 10.36 13.85 -22.26
C LEU A 285 11.79 14.33 -22.04
N THR A 286 11.98 15.62 -21.76
CA THR A 286 13.29 16.20 -21.49
C THR A 286 13.43 16.51 -20.01
N LEU A 287 14.45 15.95 -19.38
CA LEU A 287 14.83 16.28 -18.02
C LEU A 287 15.74 17.50 -18.03
N THR A 288 15.44 18.49 -17.20
CA THR A 288 16.22 19.71 -17.07
C THR A 288 16.56 19.99 -15.61
N VAL A 289 17.66 20.70 -15.38
CA VAL A 289 18.04 21.25 -14.08
C VAL A 289 18.09 22.78 -14.16
N ALA A 290 17.57 23.45 -13.13
CA ALA A 290 17.65 24.89 -13.03
C ALA A 290 19.10 25.35 -12.77
N THR A 291 19.52 26.42 -13.44
CA THR A 291 20.84 27.05 -13.25
C THR A 291 20.68 28.57 -13.22
N SER A 292 21.72 29.28 -12.76
CA SER A 292 21.73 30.75 -12.76
C SER A 292 21.53 31.39 -14.15
N THR A 293 21.80 30.65 -15.22
CA THR A 293 21.69 31.11 -16.61
C THR A 293 20.48 30.56 -17.36
N GLY A 294 19.59 29.82 -16.68
CA GLY A 294 18.41 29.18 -17.28
C GLY A 294 18.36 27.68 -17.04
N LEU A 295 17.67 26.94 -17.91
CA LEU A 295 17.54 25.48 -17.80
C LEU A 295 18.64 24.76 -18.57
N LEU A 296 19.33 23.83 -17.90
CA LEU A 296 20.29 22.92 -18.53
C LEU A 296 19.62 21.57 -18.78
N ALA A 297 19.54 21.15 -20.05
CA ALA A 297 19.03 19.83 -20.41
C ALA A 297 20.00 18.72 -19.95
N LEU A 298 19.47 17.70 -19.28
CA LEU A 298 20.20 16.54 -18.79
C LEU A 298 20.12 15.37 -19.77
N GLY A 299 19.00 15.23 -20.46
CA GLY A 299 18.77 14.20 -21.47
C GLY A 299 17.31 14.16 -21.89
N THR A 300 17.06 13.42 -22.98
CA THR A 300 15.73 13.28 -23.59
C THR A 300 15.37 11.79 -23.69
N ILE A 301 14.13 11.49 -23.35
CA ILE A 301 13.52 10.16 -23.42
C ILE A 301 12.53 10.24 -24.60
N PRO A 302 12.82 9.57 -25.72
CA PRO A 302 12.01 9.73 -26.92
C PRO A 302 10.60 9.14 -26.70
N SER A 303 9.58 9.75 -27.29
CA SER A 303 8.22 9.20 -27.23
C SER A 303 8.02 8.03 -28.19
N THR A 304 8.64 8.08 -29.36
CA THR A 304 8.49 7.06 -30.43
C THR A 304 9.84 6.53 -30.91
N GLY A 305 9.82 5.52 -31.79
CA GLY A 305 11.02 4.87 -32.31
C GLY A 305 11.50 3.69 -31.46
N GLN A 306 12.72 3.20 -31.73
CA GLN A 306 13.24 1.95 -31.14
C GLN A 306 13.32 1.99 -29.60
N ASN A 307 13.55 3.16 -29.03
CA ASN A 307 13.63 3.38 -27.58
C ASN A 307 12.47 4.24 -27.05
N GLY A 308 11.43 4.42 -27.87
CA GLY A 308 10.28 5.25 -27.55
C GLY A 308 9.42 4.64 -26.45
N TYR A 309 8.98 5.45 -25.49
CA TYR A 309 8.14 4.96 -24.38
C TYR A 309 6.67 4.74 -24.75
N SER A 310 6.21 5.29 -25.88
CA SER A 310 4.84 5.20 -26.37
C SER A 310 4.73 4.36 -27.66
N GLY A 311 3.51 3.98 -28.02
CA GLY A 311 3.21 3.14 -29.20
C GLY A 311 3.21 1.64 -28.88
N ASP A 312 3.37 0.81 -29.93
CA ASP A 312 3.46 -0.66 -29.82
C ASP A 312 4.93 -1.10 -29.61
N THR A 313 5.59 -0.51 -28.62
CA THR A 313 6.95 -0.88 -28.22
C THR A 313 6.92 -1.69 -26.93
N PRO A 314 7.82 -2.66 -26.73
CA PRO A 314 7.92 -3.38 -25.47
C PRO A 314 8.57 -2.54 -24.35
N TRP A 315 8.73 -1.21 -24.51
CA TRP A 315 9.48 -0.36 -23.59
C TRP A 315 9.04 -0.53 -22.15
N TYR A 316 7.74 -0.46 -21.87
CA TYR A 316 7.27 -0.56 -20.49
C TYR A 316 7.48 -1.96 -19.90
N SER A 317 7.28 -3.02 -20.69
CA SER A 317 7.50 -4.38 -20.22
C SER A 317 9.00 -4.71 -20.07
N THR A 318 9.90 -4.07 -20.81
CA THR A 318 11.35 -4.31 -20.74
C THR A 318 12.08 -3.42 -19.74
N THR A 319 11.52 -2.27 -19.38
CA THR A 319 12.15 -1.28 -18.48
C THR A 319 11.41 -1.10 -17.15
N ALA A 320 10.16 -1.56 -17.05
CA ALA A 320 9.24 -1.20 -15.97
C ALA A 320 9.08 0.32 -15.76
N GLY A 321 9.45 1.12 -16.76
CA GLY A 321 9.50 2.58 -16.72
C GLY A 321 10.79 3.19 -16.16
N VAL A 322 11.79 2.38 -15.80
CA VAL A 322 13.08 2.89 -15.32
C VAL A 322 13.96 3.31 -16.49
N VAL A 323 14.42 4.56 -16.46
CA VAL A 323 15.28 5.15 -17.51
C VAL A 323 16.58 5.63 -16.88
N GLN A 324 17.71 5.42 -17.56
CA GLN A 324 19.02 5.91 -17.12
C GLN A 324 19.56 6.91 -18.14
N LEU A 325 19.92 8.11 -17.69
CA LEU A 325 20.50 9.18 -18.50
C LEU A 325 21.94 9.46 -18.05
N PRO A 326 22.94 9.40 -18.95
CA PRO A 326 24.31 9.79 -18.61
C PRO A 326 24.38 11.30 -18.34
N LEU A 327 25.24 11.70 -17.41
CA LEU A 327 25.51 13.07 -17.03
C LEU A 327 26.97 13.42 -17.32
N SER A 328 27.18 14.55 -17.98
CA SER A 328 28.47 15.23 -18.00
C SER A 328 28.84 15.75 -16.60
N ALA A 329 30.12 16.07 -16.39
CA ALA A 329 30.58 16.65 -15.13
C ALA A 329 29.83 17.94 -14.74
N GLN A 330 29.52 18.81 -15.72
CA GLN A 330 28.74 20.04 -15.48
C GLN A 330 27.32 19.72 -15.02
N GLN A 331 26.66 18.77 -15.68
CA GLN A 331 25.32 18.33 -15.31
C GLN A 331 25.31 17.67 -13.93
N LEU A 332 26.29 16.80 -13.64
CA LEU A 332 26.42 16.14 -12.34
C LEU A 332 26.60 17.14 -11.20
N ALA A 333 27.38 18.20 -11.40
CA ALA A 333 27.52 19.27 -10.42
C ALA A 333 26.20 20.05 -10.24
N ALA A 334 25.50 20.35 -11.34
CA ALA A 334 24.25 21.12 -11.29
C ALA A 334 23.13 20.38 -10.55
N VAL A 335 23.00 19.07 -10.75
CA VAL A 335 21.94 18.30 -10.09
C VAL A 335 22.09 18.26 -8.58
N GLN A 336 23.28 18.47 -8.01
CA GLN A 336 23.49 18.36 -6.56
C GLN A 336 22.85 19.49 -5.74
N SER A 337 22.43 20.60 -6.37
CA SER A 337 22.00 21.80 -5.62
C SER A 337 20.86 22.59 -6.26
N ALA A 338 20.14 22.01 -7.21
CA ALA A 338 19.11 22.73 -7.96
C ALA A 338 17.95 21.81 -8.39
N PRO A 339 16.73 22.37 -8.52
CA PRO A 339 15.54 21.59 -8.83
C PRO A 339 15.56 21.04 -10.25
N LEU A 340 14.99 19.85 -10.36
CA LEU A 340 14.75 19.16 -11.62
C LEU A 340 13.31 19.32 -12.09
N THR A 341 13.16 19.40 -13.40
CA THR A 341 11.88 19.43 -14.10
C THR A 341 11.91 18.45 -15.27
N LEU A 342 10.90 17.59 -15.34
CA LEU A 342 10.62 16.75 -16.50
C LEU A 342 9.49 17.39 -17.30
N SER A 343 9.71 17.63 -18.59
CA SER A 343 8.73 18.26 -19.49
C SER A 343 8.57 17.46 -20.77
N GLY A 344 7.33 17.38 -21.27
CA GLY A 344 7.00 16.77 -22.56
C GLY A 344 6.31 17.77 -23.49
N SER A 345 5.26 17.31 -24.16
CA SER A 345 4.32 18.11 -24.95
C SER A 345 3.72 19.26 -24.13
N PRO A 346 3.21 20.34 -24.76
CA PRO A 346 2.66 21.49 -24.04
C PRO A 346 1.65 21.08 -22.95
N GLY A 347 1.92 21.50 -21.71
CA GLY A 347 1.12 21.16 -20.52
C GLY A 347 1.53 19.88 -19.77
N MET A 348 2.44 19.07 -20.34
CA MET A 348 2.97 17.86 -19.71
C MET A 348 4.24 18.21 -18.92
N THR A 349 4.14 18.25 -17.60
CA THR A 349 5.27 18.62 -16.72
C THR A 349 5.13 18.08 -15.31
N ILE A 350 6.26 17.83 -14.66
CA ILE A 350 6.38 17.62 -13.22
C ILE A 350 7.74 18.13 -12.74
N SER A 351 7.80 18.66 -11.52
CA SER A 351 9.04 19.20 -10.95
C SER A 351 9.20 18.81 -9.48
N GLU A 352 10.43 18.89 -8.99
CA GLU A 352 10.68 18.95 -7.55
C GLU A 352 10.16 20.28 -6.96
N TRP A 353 10.07 20.36 -5.63
CA TRP A 353 9.88 21.65 -4.97
C TRP A 353 11.07 22.58 -5.25
N GLU A 354 10.84 23.90 -5.26
CA GLU A 354 11.91 24.89 -5.49
C GLU A 354 13.05 24.78 -4.46
N SER A 355 12.73 24.38 -3.23
CA SER A 355 13.69 24.16 -2.16
C SER A 355 14.36 22.78 -2.21
N GLY A 356 13.87 21.86 -3.04
CA GLY A 356 14.41 20.51 -3.20
C GLY A 356 14.13 19.56 -2.06
N VAL A 357 13.36 20.01 -1.06
CA VAL A 357 13.09 19.22 0.12
C VAL A 357 11.93 18.25 -0.10
N PHE A 358 11.99 17.13 0.60
CA PHE A 358 10.90 16.16 0.65
C PHE A 358 10.89 15.45 2.00
N VAL A 359 9.70 15.12 2.50
CA VAL A 359 9.53 14.39 3.75
C VAL A 359 8.46 13.31 3.63
N ARG A 360 8.76 12.12 4.17
CA ARG A 360 7.81 10.99 4.20
C ARG A 360 8.23 9.96 5.26
N ALA A 361 7.26 9.23 5.81
CA ALA A 361 7.53 7.99 6.52
C ALA A 361 7.92 6.86 5.56
N ASP A 362 8.83 5.97 5.97
CA ASP A 362 9.17 4.78 5.17
C ASP A 362 7.98 3.82 5.12
N THR A 363 7.67 3.19 6.26
CA THR A 363 6.40 2.48 6.48
C THR A 363 5.36 3.46 6.99
N PHE A 364 4.19 3.47 6.36
CA PHE A 364 3.11 4.43 6.61
C PHE A 364 1.75 3.76 6.86
N VAL A 365 1.75 2.43 7.10
CA VAL A 365 0.57 1.68 7.51
C VAL A 365 0.93 0.86 8.73
N TYR A 366 0.16 0.99 9.80
CA TYR A 366 0.40 0.30 11.06
C TYR A 366 -0.87 -0.35 11.59
N ARG A 367 -0.71 -1.51 12.22
CA ARG A 367 -1.70 -2.13 13.09
C ARG A 367 -1.14 -2.16 14.50
N ALA A 368 -1.95 -1.73 15.47
CA ALA A 368 -1.55 -1.64 16.86
C ALA A 368 -2.66 -2.15 17.77
N SER A 369 -2.29 -2.74 18.89
CA SER A 369 -3.15 -3.01 20.02
C SER A 369 -3.03 -1.90 21.07
N PRO A 370 -3.94 -1.83 22.06
CA PRO A 370 -3.76 -0.96 23.21
C PRO A 370 -2.43 -1.22 23.91
N ASP A 371 -1.80 -0.16 24.42
CA ASP A 371 -0.50 -0.16 25.11
C ASP A 371 0.73 -0.46 24.22
N ASP A 372 0.53 -0.69 22.92
CA ASP A 372 1.62 -0.81 21.96
C ASP A 372 2.40 0.51 21.84
N LYS A 373 3.68 0.36 21.54
CA LYS A 373 4.58 1.47 21.20
C LYS A 373 4.92 1.39 19.74
N LEU A 374 4.58 2.42 18.99
CA LEU A 374 4.92 2.51 17.56
C LEU A 374 6.14 3.39 17.37
N GLN A 375 7.00 2.96 16.45
CA GLN A 375 8.19 3.68 16.01
C GLN A 375 8.09 3.86 14.51
N VAL A 376 7.83 5.08 14.08
CA VAL A 376 7.62 5.41 12.66
C VAL A 376 8.83 6.22 12.17
N PRO A 377 9.73 5.60 11.37
CA PRO A 377 10.87 6.32 10.83
C PRO A 377 10.40 7.27 9.73
N VAL A 378 10.77 8.54 9.88
CA VAL A 378 10.42 9.65 8.99
C VAL A 378 11.70 10.19 8.37
N TYR A 379 11.76 10.18 7.04
CA TYR A 379 12.92 10.64 6.28
C TYR A 379 12.65 12.03 5.73
N ALA A 380 13.55 12.96 6.02
CA ALA A 380 13.66 14.24 5.33
C ALA A 380 14.90 14.23 4.44
N MET A 381 14.75 14.77 3.24
CA MET A 381 15.82 14.86 2.25
C MET A 381 15.78 16.21 1.54
N GLN A 382 16.93 16.63 1.03
CA GLN A 382 17.07 17.79 0.15
C GLN A 382 17.96 17.41 -1.03
N TRP A 383 17.49 17.64 -2.26
CA TRP A 383 18.21 17.27 -3.50
C TRP A 383 18.57 15.79 -3.60
N GLY A 384 17.77 14.94 -2.93
CA GLY A 384 17.97 13.50 -2.87
C GLY A 384 19.01 13.02 -1.86
N GLU A 385 19.57 13.92 -1.06
CA GLU A 385 20.46 13.59 0.05
C GLU A 385 19.74 13.77 1.40
N PRO A 386 20.11 13.01 2.45
CA PRO A 386 19.53 13.17 3.77
C PRO A 386 19.63 14.59 4.33
N MET A 387 18.52 15.12 4.85
CA MET A 387 18.48 16.47 5.44
C MET A 387 18.60 16.39 6.97
N VAL A 388 19.77 16.76 7.48
CA VAL A 388 20.10 16.74 8.92
C VAL A 388 19.50 17.95 9.64
N GLU A 389 19.08 17.78 10.89
CA GLU A 389 18.53 18.86 11.75
C GLU A 389 17.27 19.56 11.19
N ALA A 390 16.55 18.90 10.28
CA ALA A 390 15.27 19.37 9.79
C ALA A 390 14.21 19.29 10.89
N THR A 391 13.53 20.40 11.15
CA THR A 391 12.39 20.43 12.08
C THR A 391 11.11 20.08 11.32
N LEU A 392 10.46 19.00 11.73
CA LEU A 392 9.25 18.45 11.12
C LEU A 392 8.05 18.68 12.03
N SER A 393 6.88 18.94 11.45
CA SER A 393 5.61 19.04 12.16
C SER A 393 4.86 17.71 12.13
N VAL A 394 4.24 17.34 13.26
CA VAL A 394 3.35 16.19 13.39
C VAL A 394 1.93 16.70 13.61
N VAL A 395 1.03 16.35 12.69
CA VAL A 395 -0.36 16.81 12.70
C VAL A 395 -1.29 15.61 12.53
N LEU A 396 -2.36 15.57 13.32
CA LEU A 396 -3.46 14.65 13.08
C LEU A 396 -4.19 15.02 11.79
N ASP A 397 -4.39 14.04 10.93
CA ASP A 397 -5.06 14.24 9.65
C ASP A 397 -6.04 13.11 9.44
N SER A 398 -7.31 13.41 9.16
CA SER A 398 -8.31 12.40 8.78
C SER A 398 -8.77 12.54 7.32
N SER A 399 -8.22 13.50 6.57
CA SER A 399 -8.67 13.88 5.21
C SER A 399 -8.68 12.73 4.20
N GLN A 400 -7.83 11.72 4.40
CA GLN A 400 -7.71 10.56 3.52
C GLN A 400 -8.47 9.33 4.00
N LEU A 401 -9.06 9.35 5.21
CA LEU A 401 -9.93 8.29 5.69
C LEU A 401 -11.29 8.35 4.98
N GLN A 402 -11.99 7.22 4.91
CA GLN A 402 -13.17 7.01 4.06
C GLN A 402 -14.39 6.53 4.86
N PRO A 403 -14.83 7.26 5.91
CA PRO A 403 -16.02 6.91 6.67
C PRO A 403 -17.25 6.82 5.76
N SER A 404 -17.98 5.72 5.85
CA SER A 404 -19.18 5.49 5.04
C SER A 404 -20.08 4.45 5.68
N ASN A 405 -21.32 4.31 5.20
CA ASN A 405 -22.17 3.14 5.46
C ASN A 405 -23.28 3.16 4.40
N LEU A 406 -23.25 2.27 3.40
CA LEU A 406 -24.26 2.33 2.32
C LEU A 406 -25.56 1.62 2.72
N ILE A 407 -25.51 0.70 3.67
CA ILE A 407 -26.69 0.00 4.20
C ILE A 407 -27.52 0.95 5.09
N HIS A 408 -26.85 1.67 5.98
CA HIS A 408 -27.46 2.63 6.89
C HIS A 408 -26.71 3.97 6.86
N PRO A 409 -26.98 4.86 5.88
CA PRO A 409 -26.25 6.13 5.72
C PRO A 409 -26.33 7.12 6.88
N ARG A 410 -27.21 6.88 7.86
CA ARG A 410 -27.32 7.69 9.08
C ARG A 410 -26.47 7.15 10.24
N ASP A 411 -25.89 5.97 10.09
CA ASP A 411 -25.08 5.29 11.10
C ASP A 411 -23.67 5.02 10.55
N VAL A 412 -22.99 6.11 10.18
CA VAL A 412 -21.62 6.04 9.66
C VAL A 412 -20.64 5.85 10.82
N PRO A 413 -19.80 4.79 10.83
CA PRO A 413 -18.78 4.62 11.87
C PRO A 413 -17.84 5.83 11.93
N PRO A 414 -17.58 6.38 13.14
CA PRO A 414 -16.67 7.49 13.28
C PRO A 414 -15.23 7.02 13.08
N VAL A 415 -14.40 7.90 12.51
CA VAL A 415 -12.94 7.71 12.42
C VAL A 415 -12.22 8.59 13.44
N ALA A 416 -10.96 8.28 13.74
CA ALA A 416 -10.09 9.05 14.63
C ALA A 416 -10.72 9.39 16.00
N THR A 417 -11.54 8.48 16.55
CA THR A 417 -12.32 8.75 17.77
C THR A 417 -12.11 7.63 18.80
N PRO A 418 -11.68 7.93 20.04
CA PRO A 418 -11.22 9.24 20.52
C PRO A 418 -9.80 9.55 20.04
N LEU A 419 -9.46 10.82 19.82
CA LEU A 419 -8.10 11.24 19.43
C LEU A 419 -7.06 10.85 20.49
N SER A 420 -7.44 10.91 21.77
CA SER A 420 -6.57 10.60 22.90
C SER A 420 -6.11 9.15 22.98
N ALA A 421 -6.67 8.25 22.15
CA ALA A 421 -6.19 6.86 22.08
C ALA A 421 -4.79 6.73 21.46
N LEU A 422 -4.32 7.78 20.78
CA LEU A 422 -2.96 7.91 20.31
C LEU A 422 -2.27 9.04 21.09
N SER A 423 -1.07 8.78 21.58
CA SER A 423 -0.24 9.75 22.30
C SER A 423 1.12 9.91 21.66
N PHE A 424 1.52 11.16 21.43
CA PHE A 424 2.86 11.51 20.99
C PHE A 424 3.86 11.40 22.15
N VAL A 425 5.03 10.83 21.88
CA VAL A 425 6.13 10.78 22.84
C VAL A 425 7.22 11.75 22.41
N ASP A 426 7.33 12.87 23.13
CA ASP A 426 8.44 13.80 22.97
C ASP A 426 9.68 13.26 23.68
N THR A 427 10.62 12.75 22.89
CA THR A 427 11.90 12.19 23.37
C THR A 427 12.99 13.24 23.57
N THR A 428 12.74 14.51 23.20
CA THR A 428 13.67 15.62 23.43
C THR A 428 13.69 16.06 24.89
N GLN A 429 12.58 15.84 25.61
CA GLN A 429 12.45 16.10 27.04
C GLN A 429 13.06 14.96 27.87
N ARG A 430 13.57 15.28 29.07
CA ARG A 430 14.07 14.30 30.04
C ARG A 430 13.40 14.51 31.40
N PRO A 431 12.48 13.62 31.84
CA PRO A 431 12.03 12.40 31.15
C PRO A 431 11.21 12.69 29.88
N PRO A 432 11.08 11.73 28.94
CA PRO A 432 10.20 11.89 27.78
C PRO A 432 8.78 12.25 28.20
N THR A 433 8.17 13.19 27.47
CA THR A 433 6.80 13.63 27.77
C THR A 433 5.82 12.91 26.85
N VAL A 434 4.78 12.30 27.43
CA VAL A 434 3.72 11.63 26.67
C VAL A 434 2.51 12.55 26.65
N THR A 435 2.11 12.97 25.45
CA THR A 435 0.98 13.88 25.24
C THR A 435 -0.08 13.20 24.38
N PRO A 436 -1.26 12.87 24.94
CA PRO A 436 -2.39 12.40 24.17
C PRO A 436 -2.76 13.40 23.09
N PHE A 437 -3.10 12.91 21.90
CA PHE A 437 -3.59 13.78 20.86
C PHE A 437 -4.94 14.39 21.22
N SER A 438 -5.15 15.63 20.78
CA SER A 438 -6.37 16.40 20.90
C SER A 438 -6.58 17.25 19.64
N GLU A 439 -7.76 17.85 19.49
CA GLU A 439 -7.95 18.88 18.46
C GLU A 439 -6.91 19.99 18.63
N GLY A 440 -6.33 20.46 17.52
CA GLY A 440 -5.28 21.47 17.52
C GLY A 440 -3.91 21.00 18.04
N PHE A 441 -3.72 19.70 18.28
CA PHE A 441 -2.41 19.16 18.66
C PHE A 441 -1.33 19.55 17.64
N SER A 442 -0.17 19.95 18.15
CA SER A 442 1.04 20.22 17.35
C SER A 442 2.25 19.61 18.04
N GLY A 443 2.90 18.67 17.36
CA GLY A 443 4.16 18.07 17.79
C GLY A 443 5.27 18.42 16.80
N THR A 444 6.52 18.37 17.26
CA THR A 444 7.69 18.53 16.39
C THR A 444 8.66 17.38 16.54
N LEU A 445 9.39 17.11 15.46
CA LEU A 445 10.47 16.12 15.40
C LEU A 445 11.70 16.79 14.78
N VAL A 446 12.90 16.30 15.11
CA VAL A 446 14.15 16.76 14.49
C VAL A 446 14.88 15.57 13.88
N THR A 447 15.32 15.70 12.64
CA THR A 447 16.08 14.63 11.97
C THR A 447 17.52 14.55 12.49
N GLY A 448 18.01 13.32 12.63
CA GLY A 448 19.42 13.05 12.97
C GLY A 448 20.36 13.10 11.76
N GLN A 449 21.56 12.58 11.94
CA GLN A 449 22.65 12.59 10.93
C GLN A 449 22.32 11.86 9.62
N ASN A 450 21.37 10.93 9.65
CA ASN A 450 20.93 10.20 8.46
C ASN A 450 19.66 10.81 7.83
N GLY A 451 19.28 12.05 8.21
CA GLY A 451 18.04 12.67 7.76
C GLY A 451 16.77 11.99 8.27
N VAL A 452 16.88 11.16 9.32
CA VAL A 452 15.77 10.41 9.89
C VAL A 452 15.37 10.99 11.23
N ALA A 453 14.08 11.24 11.41
CA ALA A 453 13.45 11.46 12.70
C ALA A 453 12.59 10.24 13.06
N MET A 454 12.48 9.92 14.35
CA MET A 454 11.64 8.82 14.81
C MET A 454 10.37 9.38 15.46
N LEU A 455 9.21 9.19 14.82
CA LEU A 455 7.93 9.45 15.45
C LEU A 455 7.60 8.29 16.39
N SER A 456 7.67 8.56 17.70
CA SER A 456 7.29 7.61 18.74
C SER A 456 5.86 7.86 19.20
N LEU A 457 5.03 6.80 19.19
CA LEU A 457 3.65 6.85 19.67
C LEU A 457 3.43 5.78 20.76
N VAL A 458 2.54 6.08 21.70
CA VAL A 458 1.95 5.10 22.61
C VAL A 458 0.45 5.07 22.35
N THR A 459 -0.13 3.88 22.35
CA THR A 459 -1.57 3.68 22.15
C THR A 459 -2.27 3.37 23.46
N SER A 460 -3.55 3.70 23.57
CA SER A 460 -4.45 3.23 24.62
C SER A 460 -5.71 2.65 24.01
N ASP A 461 -6.54 1.96 24.78
CA ASP A 461 -7.79 1.39 24.26
C ASP A 461 -8.70 2.51 23.69
N PRO A 462 -9.05 2.49 22.39
CA PRO A 462 -10.00 3.44 21.82
C PRO A 462 -11.44 3.18 22.30
N GLY A 463 -11.67 2.09 23.04
CA GLY A 463 -12.99 1.58 23.37
C GLY A 463 -13.64 0.98 22.13
N THR A 464 -14.95 1.09 22.02
CA THR A 464 -15.75 0.55 20.89
C THR A 464 -16.50 1.65 20.13
N PRO A 465 -15.79 2.63 19.56
CA PRO A 465 -16.40 3.80 18.91
C PRO A 465 -17.23 3.43 17.67
N ARG A 466 -16.96 2.26 17.07
CA ARG A 466 -17.55 1.77 15.82
C ARG A 466 -18.51 0.58 16.02
N ASN A 467 -19.17 0.48 17.18
CA ASN A 467 -20.23 -0.51 17.43
C ASN A 467 -21.59 -0.09 16.86
N PHE A 468 -22.35 -1.07 16.37
CA PHE A 468 -23.74 -0.91 15.92
C PHE A 468 -24.74 -1.01 17.08
N ASN A 469 -26.01 -0.70 16.80
CA ASN A 469 -27.16 -0.90 17.69
C ASN A 469 -26.96 -0.33 19.11
N HIS A 470 -26.50 0.92 19.19
CA HIS A 470 -26.28 1.65 20.43
C HIS A 470 -25.25 1.00 21.38
N GLY A 471 -24.24 0.32 20.84
CA GLY A 471 -23.18 -0.31 21.64
C GLY A 471 -23.55 -1.67 22.22
N LYS A 472 -24.71 -2.24 21.81
CA LYS A 472 -25.15 -3.57 22.23
C LYS A 472 -24.60 -4.68 21.34
N ASP A 473 -24.23 -4.37 20.10
CA ASP A 473 -23.73 -5.34 19.13
C ASP A 473 -22.25 -5.14 18.80
N TYR A 474 -21.64 -6.23 18.34
CA TYR A 474 -20.29 -6.25 17.80
C TYR A 474 -20.24 -5.40 16.52
N GLY A 475 -19.29 -4.47 16.46
CA GLY A 475 -19.02 -3.68 15.26
C GLY A 475 -17.65 -3.96 14.67
N LEU A 476 -17.09 -2.95 14.01
CA LEU A 476 -15.74 -3.02 13.47
C LEU A 476 -14.73 -3.11 14.60
N ASP A 477 -13.73 -3.96 14.42
CA ASP A 477 -12.70 -4.14 15.45
C ASP A 477 -11.71 -2.97 15.43
N GLY A 478 -11.68 -2.16 16.48
CA GLY A 478 -10.76 -1.04 16.61
C GLY A 478 -11.24 0.30 16.06
N GLN A 479 -10.28 1.14 15.71
CA GLN A 479 -10.45 2.49 15.17
C GLN A 479 -9.30 2.83 14.22
N VAL A 480 -9.57 3.60 13.17
CA VAL A 480 -8.56 4.12 12.25
C VAL A 480 -8.20 5.56 12.53
N TYR A 481 -6.91 5.86 12.44
CA TYR A 481 -6.32 7.18 12.65
C TYR A 481 -5.39 7.55 11.50
N GLY A 482 -5.16 8.84 11.35
CA GLY A 482 -4.22 9.39 10.39
C GLY A 482 -3.30 10.45 10.96
N ILE A 483 -2.05 10.43 10.51
CA ILE A 483 -1.03 11.40 10.86
C ILE A 483 -0.36 11.90 9.58
N ARG A 484 -0.20 13.22 9.46
CA ARG A 484 0.57 13.86 8.41
C ARG A 484 1.85 14.44 9.01
N ILE A 485 2.94 14.20 8.29
CA ILE A 485 4.23 14.84 8.54
C ILE A 485 4.47 15.91 7.48
N GLY A 486 4.98 17.05 7.92
CA GLY A 486 5.44 18.13 7.05
C GLY A 486 6.68 18.80 7.64
N PHE A 487 7.23 19.78 6.93
CA PHE A 487 8.24 20.68 7.49
C PHE A 487 7.57 21.70 8.41
N ALA A 488 8.18 22.00 9.55
CA ALA A 488 7.60 22.96 10.51
C ALA A 488 7.68 24.41 10.00
N ASP A 489 8.74 24.76 9.26
CA ASP A 489 8.87 26.06 8.59
C ASP A 489 8.19 26.02 7.21
N THR A 490 6.87 26.25 7.20
CA THR A 490 6.07 26.27 5.98
C THR A 490 6.29 27.53 5.13
N GLY A 491 6.93 28.57 5.68
CA GLY A 491 7.29 29.78 4.94
C GLY A 491 8.49 29.53 4.01
N THR A 492 9.48 28.79 4.51
CA THR A 492 10.66 28.37 3.72
C THR A 492 10.37 27.14 2.88
N TYR A 493 9.66 26.16 3.42
CA TYR A 493 9.40 24.87 2.78
C TYR A 493 7.93 24.75 2.41
N SER A 494 7.61 25.05 1.16
CA SER A 494 6.27 24.90 0.59
C SER A 494 6.32 24.22 -0.78
N GLY A 495 5.24 23.53 -1.12
CA GLY A 495 5.08 22.87 -2.40
C GLY A 495 3.91 21.89 -2.41
N PRO A 496 3.64 21.22 -3.55
CA PRO A 496 2.57 20.24 -3.65
C PRO A 496 2.77 19.08 -2.68
N VAL A 497 1.71 18.73 -1.94
CA VAL A 497 1.71 17.60 -1.00
C VAL A 497 1.18 16.36 -1.70
N ASN A 498 1.90 15.24 -1.59
CA ASN A 498 1.35 13.94 -2.00
C ASN A 498 0.33 13.50 -0.95
N GLN A 499 -0.95 13.48 -1.33
CA GLN A 499 -2.05 13.11 -0.45
C GLN A 499 -1.91 11.68 0.10
N TRP A 500 -1.19 10.80 -0.61
CA TRP A 500 -0.93 9.41 -0.22
C TRP A 500 0.22 9.26 0.78
N ASN A 501 1.03 10.29 1.01
CA ASN A 501 2.07 10.32 2.06
C ASN A 501 1.44 10.57 3.44
N PHE A 502 0.54 9.68 3.83
CA PHE A 502 -0.32 9.75 4.99
C PHE A 502 -0.08 8.50 5.84
N ILE A 503 0.24 8.66 7.12
CA ILE A 503 0.45 7.52 8.03
C ILE A 503 -0.92 7.06 8.52
N SER A 504 -1.32 5.86 8.10
CA SER A 504 -2.56 5.21 8.52
C SER A 504 -2.29 4.25 9.68
N ILE A 505 -3.10 4.33 10.74
CA ILE A 505 -2.99 3.45 11.90
C ILE A 505 -4.35 2.82 12.17
N LEU A 506 -4.42 1.48 12.13
CA LEU A 506 -5.52 0.71 12.70
C LEU A 506 -5.15 0.35 14.14
N LEU A 507 -5.86 0.92 15.10
CA LEU A 507 -5.73 0.63 16.52
C LEU A 507 -6.88 -0.25 16.97
N TRP A 508 -6.59 -1.50 17.31
CA TRP A 508 -7.57 -2.45 17.80
C TRP A 508 -8.19 -2.02 19.12
N SER A 509 -9.47 -2.36 19.30
CA SER A 509 -10.16 -2.19 20.59
C SER A 509 -9.67 -3.22 21.59
N GLY A 510 -9.68 -2.85 22.87
CA GLY A 510 -9.54 -3.82 23.95
C GLY A 510 -10.62 -4.90 23.88
N PHE A 511 -10.25 -6.14 24.13
CA PHE A 511 -11.19 -7.27 24.18
C PHE A 511 -10.84 -8.19 25.35
N SER A 512 -11.79 -8.39 26.26
CA SER A 512 -11.63 -9.23 27.45
C SER A 512 -12.88 -10.09 27.64
N PRO A 513 -12.91 -11.32 27.10
CA PRO A 513 -14.06 -12.20 27.25
C PRO A 513 -14.15 -12.77 28.68
N ALA A 514 -15.34 -13.19 29.09
CA ALA A 514 -15.53 -13.95 30.32
C ALA A 514 -14.72 -15.26 30.29
N GLN A 515 -14.34 -15.74 31.48
CA GLN A 515 -13.59 -16.99 31.65
C GLN A 515 -14.47 -18.06 32.33
N PRO A 516 -14.45 -19.33 31.85
CA PRO A 516 -13.73 -19.80 30.66
C PRO A 516 -14.30 -19.18 29.37
N VAL A 517 -13.48 -19.06 28.32
CA VAL A 517 -13.97 -18.56 27.03
C VAL A 517 -14.91 -19.60 26.39
N THR A 518 -16.16 -19.22 26.20
CA THR A 518 -17.23 -20.06 25.65
C THR A 518 -17.61 -19.66 24.23
N TRP A 519 -18.37 -20.52 23.55
CA TRP A 519 -18.98 -20.20 22.25
C TRP A 519 -19.79 -18.92 22.33
N THR A 520 -20.61 -18.70 23.37
CA THR A 520 -21.36 -17.44 23.52
C THR A 520 -20.48 -16.18 23.53
N SER A 521 -19.21 -16.30 23.92
CA SER A 521 -18.25 -15.18 23.91
C SER A 521 -17.63 -14.93 22.54
N VAL A 522 -17.44 -15.98 21.72
CA VAL A 522 -16.75 -15.88 20.42
C VAL A 522 -17.68 -16.01 19.20
N GLN A 523 -18.92 -16.47 19.41
CA GLN A 523 -19.91 -16.67 18.34
C GLN A 523 -20.14 -15.41 17.51
N PRO A 524 -20.22 -14.21 18.08
CA PRO A 524 -20.41 -13.00 17.27
C PRO A 524 -19.23 -12.70 16.35
N ILE A 525 -18.00 -13.05 16.76
CA ILE A 525 -16.80 -12.93 15.93
C ILE A 525 -16.91 -13.91 14.76
N PHE A 526 -17.20 -15.17 15.05
CA PHE A 526 -17.37 -16.22 14.06
C PHE A 526 -18.52 -15.96 13.08
N GLN A 527 -19.64 -15.40 13.57
CA GLN A 527 -20.77 -14.96 12.73
C GLN A 527 -20.36 -13.86 11.76
N GLN A 528 -19.61 -12.86 12.23
CA GLN A 528 -19.14 -11.77 11.37
C GLN A 528 -18.22 -12.32 10.27
N TYR A 529 -17.34 -13.28 10.60
CA TYR A 529 -16.54 -13.98 9.60
C TYR A 529 -17.39 -14.74 8.57
N ALA A 530 -18.42 -15.46 9.01
CA ALA A 530 -19.35 -16.15 8.11
C ALA A 530 -20.08 -15.18 7.17
N ASN A 531 -20.44 -14.00 7.67
CA ASN A 531 -21.11 -12.94 6.93
C ASN A 531 -20.18 -12.34 5.85
N LEU A 532 -18.96 -11.98 6.23
CA LEU A 532 -18.03 -11.22 5.39
C LEU A 532 -17.23 -12.08 4.40
N TYR A 533 -17.08 -13.38 4.66
CA TYR A 533 -16.23 -14.27 3.87
C TYR A 533 -17.01 -15.50 3.37
N PRO A 534 -18.00 -15.32 2.47
CA PRO A 534 -18.88 -16.40 2.02
C PRO A 534 -18.14 -17.55 1.31
N VAL A 535 -16.90 -17.33 0.84
CA VAL A 535 -16.05 -18.38 0.29
C VAL A 535 -15.80 -19.52 1.29
N MET A 536 -15.79 -19.22 2.59
CA MET A 536 -15.56 -20.20 3.67
C MET A 536 -16.70 -21.23 3.76
N ALA A 537 -17.94 -20.81 3.49
CA ALA A 537 -19.13 -21.65 3.59
C ALA A 537 -19.10 -22.89 2.65
N ARG A 538 -18.15 -22.92 1.69
CA ARG A 538 -17.90 -24.08 0.83
C ARG A 538 -17.33 -25.28 1.60
N PHE A 539 -16.72 -25.07 2.76
CA PHE A 539 -16.05 -26.11 3.54
C PHE A 539 -16.25 -25.99 5.05
N LEU A 540 -16.58 -24.79 5.55
CA LEU A 540 -16.87 -24.54 6.97
C LEU A 540 -17.86 -23.38 7.10
N ASP A 541 -19.04 -23.64 7.65
CA ASP A 541 -19.89 -22.57 8.17
C ASP A 541 -19.35 -22.12 9.54
N MET A 542 -18.72 -20.94 9.56
CA MET A 542 -18.16 -20.39 10.79
C MET A 542 -19.25 -19.97 11.79
N ALA A 543 -20.50 -19.76 11.37
CA ALA A 543 -21.60 -19.44 12.27
C ALA A 543 -22.16 -20.67 13.01
N ASP A 544 -21.81 -21.89 12.59
CA ASP A 544 -22.32 -23.13 13.20
C ASP A 544 -21.33 -23.70 14.24
N TYR A 545 -21.80 -23.77 15.49
CA TYR A 545 -21.01 -24.30 16.62
C TYR A 545 -20.45 -25.70 16.36
N LYS A 546 -21.26 -26.62 15.82
CA LYS A 546 -20.84 -28.01 15.61
C LYS A 546 -19.77 -28.09 14.53
N GLN A 547 -19.90 -27.30 13.46
CA GLN A 547 -18.89 -27.25 12.42
C GLN A 547 -17.59 -26.62 12.91
N VAL A 548 -17.65 -25.55 13.71
CA VAL A 548 -16.47 -24.94 14.34
C VAL A 548 -15.76 -25.94 15.25
N VAL A 549 -16.51 -26.65 16.12
CA VAL A 549 -15.93 -27.66 17.02
C VAL A 549 -15.34 -28.84 16.24
N ALA A 550 -16.02 -29.31 15.20
CA ALA A 550 -15.52 -30.40 14.35
C ALA A 550 -14.22 -30.02 13.62
N ASN A 551 -14.00 -28.72 13.35
CA ASN A 551 -12.82 -28.19 12.68
C ASN A 551 -11.83 -27.48 13.62
N ALA A 552 -11.99 -27.63 14.94
CA ALA A 552 -11.20 -26.90 15.93
C ALA A 552 -9.67 -27.05 15.75
N PRO A 553 -9.11 -28.23 15.42
CA PRO A 553 -7.66 -28.35 15.18
C PRO A 553 -7.16 -27.50 13.99
N LEU A 554 -7.92 -27.46 12.88
CA LEU A 554 -7.55 -26.67 11.71
C LEU A 554 -7.68 -25.16 11.97
N LEU A 555 -8.73 -24.77 12.69
CA LEU A 555 -8.90 -23.37 13.11
C LEU A 555 -7.82 -22.95 14.10
N SER A 556 -7.44 -23.82 15.04
CA SER A 556 -6.35 -23.54 15.97
C SER A 556 -5.01 -23.39 15.25
N LEU A 557 -4.75 -24.17 14.19
CA LEU A 557 -3.60 -23.92 13.31
C LEU A 557 -3.70 -22.53 12.64
N ALA A 558 -4.79 -22.25 11.92
CA ALA A 558 -4.94 -21.01 11.16
C ALA A 558 -4.84 -19.75 12.03
N PHE A 559 -5.56 -19.71 13.15
CA PHE A 559 -5.50 -18.62 14.12
C PHE A 559 -4.25 -18.69 15.01
N GLY A 560 -3.38 -19.69 14.88
CA GLY A 560 -2.18 -19.88 15.71
C GLY A 560 -0.90 -19.46 15.01
N LEU A 561 -0.94 -19.36 13.68
CA LEU A 561 0.18 -18.93 12.85
C LEU A 561 0.56 -17.46 13.07
N ASP A 562 1.71 -17.04 12.55
CA ASP A 562 2.06 -15.63 12.45
C ASP A 562 1.00 -14.89 11.60
N PRO A 563 0.52 -13.69 11.98
CA PRO A 563 -0.42 -12.91 11.16
C PRO A 563 0.07 -12.64 9.72
N ALA A 564 1.39 -12.65 9.48
CA ALA A 564 1.97 -12.53 8.15
C ALA A 564 2.05 -13.85 7.36
N ASP A 565 1.71 -14.99 7.97
CA ASP A 565 1.57 -16.26 7.25
C ASP A 565 0.33 -16.23 6.34
N PRO A 566 0.44 -16.62 5.07
CA PRO A 566 -0.70 -16.56 4.15
C PRO A 566 -1.84 -17.55 4.49
N ASN A 567 -1.61 -18.56 5.34
CA ASN A 567 -2.67 -19.42 5.89
C ASN A 567 -3.34 -18.84 7.15
N SER A 568 -2.79 -17.78 7.73
CA SER A 568 -3.43 -17.07 8.84
C SER A 568 -4.56 -16.16 8.39
N MET A 569 -4.71 -15.90 7.09
CA MET A 569 -5.45 -14.76 6.53
C MET A 569 -6.81 -15.16 5.92
N PRO A 570 -7.87 -14.30 5.97
CA PRO A 570 -7.86 -12.83 5.99
C PRO A 570 -8.17 -12.20 7.37
N VAL A 571 -7.33 -12.47 8.35
CA VAL A 571 -7.59 -12.20 9.77
C VAL A 571 -6.94 -10.90 10.26
N THR A 572 -6.00 -10.31 9.51
CA THR A 572 -5.27 -9.10 9.97
C THR A 572 -6.04 -7.78 9.85
N ARG A 573 -7.24 -7.78 9.25
CA ARG A 573 -8.07 -6.57 9.07
C ARG A 573 -9.27 -6.52 10.00
N ASP A 574 -9.86 -7.66 10.31
CA ASP A 574 -11.13 -7.71 11.06
C ASP A 574 -11.00 -8.50 12.39
N LEU A 575 -9.77 -8.89 12.80
CA LEU A 575 -9.54 -9.59 14.06
C LEU A 575 -8.24 -9.16 14.74
N SER A 576 -8.44 -8.46 15.85
CA SER A 576 -7.39 -8.08 16.79
C SER A 576 -6.68 -9.29 17.41
N PRO A 577 -5.42 -9.12 17.85
CA PRO A 577 -4.69 -10.12 18.62
C PRO A 577 -5.46 -10.63 19.84
N ALA A 578 -6.19 -9.75 20.54
CA ALA A 578 -6.97 -10.11 21.72
C ALA A 578 -8.15 -11.02 21.38
N LYS A 579 -8.91 -10.72 20.32
CA LYS A 579 -9.98 -11.61 19.84
C LYS A 579 -9.43 -12.93 19.29
N ARG A 580 -8.29 -12.90 18.60
CA ARG A 580 -7.57 -14.11 18.14
C ARG A 580 -7.16 -15.01 19.31
N ALA A 581 -6.63 -14.43 20.39
CA ALA A 581 -6.28 -15.17 21.61
C ALA A 581 -7.51 -15.79 22.27
N ALA A 582 -8.64 -15.08 22.30
CA ALA A 582 -9.91 -15.62 22.80
C ALA A 582 -10.40 -16.81 21.97
N ILE A 583 -10.32 -16.73 20.64
CA ILE A 583 -10.63 -17.85 19.75
C ILE A 583 -9.74 -19.05 20.06
N GLN A 584 -8.42 -18.87 20.19
CA GLN A 584 -7.50 -19.96 20.57
C GLN A 584 -7.88 -20.59 21.91
N SER A 585 -8.19 -19.77 22.91
CA SER A 585 -8.61 -20.25 24.23
C SER A 585 -9.90 -21.07 24.16
N PHE A 586 -10.88 -20.66 23.34
CA PHE A 586 -12.11 -21.42 23.11
C PHE A 586 -11.84 -22.74 22.38
N LEU A 587 -11.04 -22.71 21.30
CA LEU A 587 -10.76 -23.89 20.49
C LEU A 587 -9.98 -24.97 21.26
N ALA A 588 -9.20 -24.59 22.27
CA ALA A 588 -8.48 -25.52 23.14
C ALA A 588 -9.41 -26.35 24.05
N ASN A 589 -10.58 -25.82 24.41
CA ASN A 589 -11.58 -26.53 25.22
C ASN A 589 -13.00 -26.02 24.88
N PRO A 590 -13.57 -26.43 23.73
CA PRO A 590 -14.81 -25.84 23.25
C PRO A 590 -16.00 -26.14 24.16
N GLN A 591 -16.58 -25.10 24.74
CA GLN A 591 -17.77 -25.16 25.56
C GLN A 591 -18.81 -24.18 25.03
N TYR A 592 -20.08 -24.58 24.95
CA TYR A 592 -21.12 -23.71 24.43
C TYR A 592 -21.33 -22.46 25.31
N GLY A 593 -21.31 -22.63 26.64
CA GLY A 593 -21.59 -21.58 27.62
C GLY A 593 -23.07 -21.41 27.94
N THR A 594 -23.38 -20.71 29.03
CA THR A 594 -24.74 -20.34 29.45
C THR A 594 -24.84 -18.82 29.61
N GLY A 595 -25.78 -18.18 28.90
CA GLY A 595 -26.01 -16.72 28.96
C GLY A 595 -25.34 -15.90 27.84
N ALA A 596 -26.04 -14.86 27.39
CA ALA A 596 -25.55 -13.90 26.39
C ALA A 596 -24.56 -12.90 27.04
N PRO A 597 -23.55 -12.41 26.29
CA PRO A 597 -22.58 -11.45 26.82
C PRO A 597 -23.23 -10.13 27.26
N ALA A 598 -22.66 -9.50 28.30
CA ALA A 598 -23.10 -8.21 28.79
C ALA A 598 -22.59 -7.06 27.90
N PRO A 599 -23.40 -6.02 27.62
CA PRO A 599 -22.97 -4.88 26.81
C PRO A 599 -21.95 -4.01 27.53
N VAL A 600 -20.97 -3.48 26.79
CA VAL A 600 -19.97 -2.52 27.28
C VAL A 600 -20.43 -1.09 26.95
N ALA A 601 -20.18 -0.14 27.86
CA ALA A 601 -20.65 1.23 27.73
C ALA A 601 -19.98 1.99 26.58
N ARG A 602 -20.79 2.77 25.85
CA ARG A 602 -20.38 3.59 24.68
C ARG A 602 -19.72 4.90 25.12
N ALA A 603 -18.61 5.27 24.48
CA ALA A 603 -18.12 6.65 24.49
C ALA A 603 -18.98 7.51 23.54
N GLN A 604 -19.50 8.63 24.02
CA GLN A 604 -20.33 9.52 23.19
C GLN A 604 -19.48 10.16 22.07
N ALA A 605 -19.91 9.96 20.82
CA ALA A 605 -19.32 10.61 19.67
C ALA A 605 -19.90 12.02 19.48
N ALA A 606 -19.08 12.94 18.98
CA ALA A 606 -19.55 14.22 18.45
C ALA A 606 -20.32 14.00 17.14
N ALA A 607 -21.24 14.92 16.84
CA ALA A 607 -22.16 14.83 15.71
C ALA A 607 -21.44 14.77 14.34
N PRO A 608 -22.00 14.03 13.36
CA PRO A 608 -21.41 13.93 12.03
C PRO A 608 -21.44 15.27 11.30
N VAL A 609 -20.36 15.57 10.59
CA VAL A 609 -20.33 16.61 9.56
C VAL A 609 -20.88 16.00 8.28
N SER A 610 -22.00 16.51 7.75
CA SER A 610 -22.51 16.10 6.45
C SER A 610 -21.65 16.69 5.32
N ASP A 611 -21.47 15.94 4.23
CA ASP A 611 -22.04 16.33 2.94
C ASP A 611 -21.83 15.30 1.81
N ALA A 612 -22.86 15.26 0.95
CA ALA A 612 -22.94 14.74 -0.42
C ALA A 612 -22.51 13.29 -0.70
N ILE A 613 -23.51 12.40 -0.76
CA ILE A 613 -23.41 11.10 -1.45
C ILE A 613 -23.13 11.36 -2.93
N ARG A 614 -21.89 11.14 -3.37
CA ARG A 614 -21.56 11.00 -4.79
C ARG A 614 -22.03 9.61 -5.27
N PRO A 615 -22.53 9.46 -6.51
CA PRO A 615 -22.89 8.16 -7.04
C PRO A 615 -21.70 7.19 -6.95
N ALA A 616 -21.97 5.94 -6.57
CA ALA A 616 -20.94 4.92 -6.39
C ALA A 616 -20.18 4.72 -7.71
N ALA A 617 -18.89 5.05 -7.71
CA ALA A 617 -17.99 4.69 -8.81
C ALA A 617 -17.86 3.16 -8.88
N GLN A 618 -17.65 2.60 -10.08
CA GLN A 618 -17.60 1.16 -10.30
C GLN A 618 -16.31 0.54 -9.70
N GLY A 619 -16.41 -0.29 -8.67
CA GLY A 619 -15.25 -0.91 -8.04
C GLY A 619 -15.00 -0.41 -6.62
N GLY A 620 -14.15 -1.14 -5.89
CA GLY A 620 -13.97 -0.97 -4.45
C GLY A 620 -13.22 0.31 -4.10
N LYS A 621 -12.09 0.53 -4.79
CA LYS A 621 -11.19 1.65 -4.50
C LYS A 621 -11.76 2.97 -4.96
N ALA A 622 -12.42 3.02 -6.11
CA ALA A 622 -13.05 4.22 -6.63
C ALA A 622 -14.23 4.64 -5.73
N ALA A 623 -15.02 3.67 -5.23
CA ALA A 623 -16.06 3.92 -4.23
C ALA A 623 -15.46 4.47 -2.92
N ALA A 624 -14.35 3.89 -2.43
CA ALA A 624 -13.66 4.41 -1.26
C ALA A 624 -13.12 5.83 -1.49
N SER A 625 -12.40 6.08 -2.58
CA SER A 625 -11.82 7.38 -2.93
C SER A 625 -12.86 8.51 -3.00
N ALA A 626 -14.06 8.20 -3.50
CA ALA A 626 -15.17 9.16 -3.56
C ALA A 626 -15.72 9.60 -2.19
N ARG A 627 -15.41 8.85 -1.12
CA ARG A 627 -15.91 9.05 0.26
C ARG A 627 -14.85 9.61 1.21
N ARG A 628 -13.68 10.00 0.68
CA ARG A 628 -12.62 10.62 1.47
C ARG A 628 -13.11 11.93 2.11
N LEU A 629 -12.67 12.18 3.33
CA LEU A 629 -13.06 13.38 4.09
C LEU A 629 -12.57 14.70 3.50
N ILE A 630 -11.62 14.69 2.54
CA ILE A 630 -10.97 15.83 1.86
C ILE A 630 -11.29 17.16 2.56
N LEU A 631 -10.45 17.53 3.53
CA LEU A 631 -10.52 18.84 4.17
C LEU A 631 -10.41 19.90 3.07
N ARG A 632 -11.48 20.68 2.90
CA ARG A 632 -11.53 21.80 1.95
C ARG A 632 -10.76 23.00 2.46
#